data_AF-A0A8B9N8A0-F1
#
_entry.id   AF-A0A8B9N8A0-F1
#
_cell.length_a   1.000
_cell.length_b   1.000
_cell.length_c   1.000
_cell.angle_alpha   90.00
_cell.angle_beta   90.00
_cell.angle_gamma   90.00
#
_symmetry.space_group_name_H-M   'P 1'
#
loop_
_entity.id
_entity.type
_entity.pdbx_description
1 polymer ?
#
loop_
_entity_poly.entity_id
_entity_poly.type
_entity_poly.pdbx_seq_one_letter_code
_entity_poly.pdbx_strand_id
1 'polypeptide(L)'
;GEWLHQKLGHTGKEVLYFAAQSMGWPIDRKTCEVILTECPQSRLKLQTNRPAKAPLLHINQGKTLWSTWQIDYIGPLKPSAGH
;
A
#
# COMPACT_ATOMS: atom_id res chain seq x y z
N GLY A 1 -0.76 -23.44 7.80
CA GLY A 1 -0.91 -21.97 7.73
C GLY A 1 -1.16 -21.48 6.31
N GLU A 2 -0.29 -21.84 5.35
CA GLU A 2 -0.39 -21.41 3.94
C GLU A 2 -1.73 -21.74 3.28
N TRP A 3 -2.22 -22.97 3.44
CA TRP A 3 -3.54 -23.37 2.91
C TRP A 3 -4.66 -22.47 3.42
N LEU A 4 -4.63 -22.12 4.72
CA LEU A 4 -5.63 -21.25 5.35
C LEU A 4 -5.51 -19.81 4.83
N HIS A 5 -4.29 -19.31 4.67
CA HIS A 5 -4.01 -18.01 4.06
C HIS A 5 -4.58 -17.90 2.65
N GLN A 6 -4.44 -18.95 1.84
CA GLN A 6 -5.02 -19.02 0.50
C GLN A 6 -6.55 -19.09 0.53
N LYS A 7 -7.12 -19.93 1.41
CA LYS A 7 -8.58 -20.08 1.55
C LYS A 7 -9.28 -18.80 2.00
N LEU A 8 -8.63 -18.00 2.84
CA LEU A 8 -9.15 -16.71 3.29
C LEU A 8 -8.96 -15.59 2.25
N GLY A 9 -8.30 -15.85 1.12
CA GLY A 9 -8.09 -14.85 0.07
C GLY A 9 -6.89 -13.93 0.31
N HIS A 10 -5.81 -14.47 0.90
CA HIS A 10 -4.57 -13.75 1.22
C HIS A 10 -4.75 -12.64 2.24
N THR A 11 -5.43 -12.95 3.34
CA THR A 11 -5.69 -12.01 4.44
C THR A 11 -4.44 -11.62 5.22
N GLY A 12 -4.55 -10.54 6.00
CA GLY A 12 -3.49 -10.07 6.88
C GLY A 12 -3.11 -11.06 8.00
N LYS A 13 -1.95 -10.83 8.62
CA LYS A 13 -1.38 -11.65 9.70
C LYS A 13 -2.36 -11.92 10.84
N GLU A 14 -3.03 -10.87 11.33
CA GLU A 14 -3.93 -10.99 12.47
C GLU A 14 -5.17 -11.84 12.13
N VAL A 15 -5.74 -11.65 10.94
CA VAL A 15 -6.90 -12.44 10.48
C VAL A 15 -6.50 -13.91 10.33
N LEU A 16 -5.33 -14.19 9.75
CA LEU A 16 -4.81 -15.55 9.64
C LEU A 16 -4.56 -16.20 11.01
N TYR A 17 -4.01 -15.44 11.96
CA TYR A 17 -3.75 -15.90 13.32
C TYR A 17 -5.05 -16.23 14.05
N PHE A 18 -6.04 -15.32 14.07
CA PHE A 18 -7.31 -15.57 14.74
C PHE A 18 -8.10 -16.72 14.09
N ALA A 19 -8.06 -16.83 12.76
CA ALA A 19 -8.66 -17.97 12.07
C ALA A 19 -8.00 -19.29 12.45
N ALA A 20 -6.66 -19.35 12.52
CA ALA A 20 -5.94 -20.54 12.96
C ALA A 20 -6.28 -20.92 14.41
N GLN A 21 -6.34 -19.94 15.32
CA GLN A 21 -6.72 -20.17 16.72
C GLN A 21 -8.16 -20.68 16.84
N SER A 22 -9.10 -20.15 16.06
CA SER A 22 -10.49 -20.62 16.04
C SER A 22 -10.64 -22.07 15.58
N MET A 23 -9.69 -22.58 14.79
CA MET A 23 -9.63 -23.98 14.34
C MET A 23 -8.81 -24.87 15.28
N GLY A 24 -8.31 -24.33 16.39
CA GLY A 24 -7.44 -25.04 17.34
C GLY A 24 -6.04 -25.32 16.82
N TRP A 25 -5.59 -24.61 15.78
CA TRP A 25 -4.27 -24.84 15.19
C TRP A 25 -3.18 -24.08 15.97
N PRO A 26 -2.07 -24.74 16.35
CA PRO A 26 -0.99 -24.13 17.11
C PRO A 26 -0.07 -23.32 16.19
N ILE A 27 -0.62 -22.28 15.55
CA ILE A 27 0.14 -21.35 14.72
C ILE A 27 0.40 -20.07 15.52
N ASP A 28 1.66 -19.70 15.64
CA ASP A 28 2.07 -18.45 16.27
C ASP A 28 2.07 -17.28 15.27
N ARG A 29 2.12 -16.06 15.80
CA ARG A 29 2.12 -14.84 14.96
C ARG A 29 3.33 -14.76 14.05
N LYS A 30 4.48 -15.30 14.47
CA LYS A 30 5.73 -15.28 13.69
C LYS A 30 5.61 -16.18 12.46
N THR A 31 5.01 -17.37 12.59
CA THR A 31 4.73 -18.24 11.44
C THR A 31 3.74 -17.58 10.47
N CYS A 32 2.72 -16.87 10.98
CA CYS A 32 1.82 -16.10 10.11
C CYS A 32 2.59 -15.03 9.31
N GLU A 33 3.54 -14.34 9.93
CA GLU A 33 4.37 -13.33 9.25
C GLU A 33 5.25 -13.93 8.15
N VAL A 34 5.85 -15.10 8.39
CA VAL A 34 6.61 -15.85 7.38
C VAL A 34 5.71 -16.21 6.20
N ILE A 35 4.53 -16.79 6.47
CA ILE A 35 3.56 -17.17 5.42
C ILE A 35 3.18 -15.97 4.55
N LEU A 36 2.94 -14.81 5.15
CA LEU A 36 2.61 -13.58 4.41
C LEU A 36 3.79 -13.08 3.56
N THR A 37 5.00 -13.16 4.09
CA THR A 37 6.22 -12.69 3.41
C THR A 37 6.59 -13.59 2.24
N GLU A 38 6.43 -14.89 2.39
CA GLU A 38 6.73 -15.89 1.37
C GLU A 38 5.63 -15.96 0.30
N CYS A 39 4.38 -15.61 0.63
CA CYS A 39 3.27 -15.60 -0.32
C CYS A 39 3.51 -14.62 -1.51
N PRO A 40 3.64 -15.13 -2.76
CA PRO A 40 3.90 -14.28 -3.93
C PRO A 40 2.81 -13.24 -4.18
N GLN A 41 1.54 -13.60 -4.01
CA GLN A 41 0.40 -12.70 -4.24
C GLN A 41 0.33 -11.57 -3.19
N SER A 42 0.64 -11.89 -1.93
CA SER A 42 0.69 -10.89 -0.86
C SER A 42 1.87 -9.93 -1.09
N ARG A 43 3.03 -10.46 -1.48
CA ARG A 43 4.22 -9.68 -1.83
C ARG A 43 4.00 -8.77 -3.05
N LEU A 44 3.34 -9.26 -4.09
CA LEU A 44 2.98 -8.44 -5.26
C LEU A 44 2.05 -7.29 -4.86
N LYS A 45 0.97 -7.58 -4.11
CA LYS A 45 0.07 -6.54 -3.59
C LYS A 45 0.81 -5.51 -2.72
N LEU A 46 1.75 -5.95 -1.87
CA LEU A 46 2.55 -5.06 -1.02
C LEU A 46 3.55 -4.21 -1.83
N GLN A 47 4.01 -4.69 -2.98
CA GLN A 47 4.86 -3.90 -3.89
C GLN A 47 4.04 -2.89 -4.68
N THR A 48 2.88 -3.29 -5.21
CA THR A 48 2.00 -2.39 -5.98
C THR A 48 1.35 -1.31 -5.13
N ASN A 49 0.93 -1.63 -3.89
CA ASN A 49 0.25 -0.69 -3.00
C ASN A 49 1.20 0.13 -2.12
N ARG A 50 2.52 0.07 -2.37
CA ARG A 50 3.51 0.97 -1.75
C ARG A 50 4.07 1.92 -2.81
N PRO A 51 3.32 2.95 -3.22
CA PRO A 51 3.86 4.00 -4.07
C PRO A 51 5.03 4.78 -3.42
N ALA A 52 5.28 4.60 -2.11
CA ALA A 52 6.20 5.42 -1.33
C ALA A 52 7.44 4.67 -0.79
N LYS A 53 8.14 3.88 -1.62
CA LYS A 53 9.48 3.36 -1.27
C LYS A 53 10.63 4.12 -1.91
N ALA A 54 10.38 4.87 -2.99
CA ALA A 54 11.38 5.78 -3.50
C ALA A 54 11.55 6.93 -2.49
N PRO A 55 12.79 7.32 -2.14
CA PRO A 55 13.00 8.56 -1.41
C PRO A 55 12.32 9.69 -2.18
N LEU A 56 11.60 10.55 -1.46
CA LEU A 56 10.97 11.73 -2.04
C LEU A 56 12.06 12.54 -2.77
N LEU A 57 11.95 12.64 -4.08
CA LEU A 57 12.80 13.53 -4.85
C LEU A 57 12.31 14.96 -4.62
N HIS A 58 13.24 15.86 -4.32
CA HIS A 58 12.92 17.27 -4.19
C HIS A 58 12.74 17.85 -5.59
N ILE A 59 11.69 18.65 -5.77
CA ILE A 59 11.50 19.41 -7.00
C ILE A 59 12.72 20.32 -7.17
N ASN A 60 13.29 20.36 -8.38
CA ASN A 60 14.41 21.23 -8.70
C ASN A 60 14.05 22.68 -8.36
N GLN A 61 14.73 23.24 -7.36
CA GLN A 61 14.68 24.67 -7.09
C GLN A 61 15.43 25.36 -8.21
N GLY A 62 14.71 25.88 -9.21
CA GLY A 62 15.28 26.84 -10.14
C GLY A 62 15.92 27.96 -9.34
N LYS A 63 17.27 28.05 -9.35
CA LYS A 63 18.03 28.99 -8.50
C LYS A 63 17.82 30.46 -8.89
N THR A 64 17.15 30.70 -10.02
CA THR A 64 16.82 32.00 -10.59
C THR A 64 15.32 32.12 -10.81
N LEU A 65 14.78 33.31 -10.55
CA LEU A 65 13.40 33.65 -10.88
C LEU A 65 13.13 33.35 -12.36
N TRP A 66 11.90 32.94 -12.69
CA TRP A 66 11.42 32.65 -14.06
C TRP A 66 12.04 31.44 -14.77
N SER A 67 12.90 30.66 -14.09
CA SER A 67 13.57 29.51 -14.70
C SER A 67 12.64 28.30 -14.93
N THR A 68 11.66 28.08 -14.04
CA THR A 68 10.72 26.96 -14.13
C THR A 68 9.35 27.36 -13.58
N TRP A 69 8.28 26.96 -14.29
CA TRP A 69 6.89 27.12 -13.87
C TRP A 69 6.20 25.75 -13.84
N GLN A 70 5.52 25.43 -12.74
CA GLN A 70 4.58 24.30 -12.66
C GLN A 70 3.17 24.87 -12.63
N ILE A 71 2.39 24.61 -13.68
CA ILE A 71 1.04 25.13 -13.86
C ILE A 71 0.13 23.94 -14.07
N ASP A 72 -0.93 23.84 -13.26
CA ASP A 72 -1.97 22.83 -13.41
C ASP A 72 -3.33 23.44 -13.11
N TYR A 73 -4.38 22.88 -13.71
CA TYR A 73 -5.76 23.33 -13.51
C TYR A 73 -6.36 22.63 -12.30
N ILE A 74 -7.01 23.39 -11.43
CA ILE A 74 -7.84 22.84 -10.35
C ILE A 74 -9.28 22.84 -10.83
N GLY A 75 -9.94 21.67 -10.88
CA GLY A 75 -11.34 21.61 -11.27
C GLY A 75 -11.96 20.22 -11.25
N PRO A 76 -13.30 20.15 -11.45
CA PRO A 76 -14.19 21.26 -11.76
C PRO A 76 -14.55 22.12 -10.52
N LEU A 77 -14.51 23.43 -10.68
CA LEU A 77 -14.95 24.38 -9.65
C LEU A 77 -16.45 24.66 -9.79
N LYS A 78 -17.09 25.09 -8.69
CA LYS A 78 -18.46 25.60 -8.75
C LYS A 78 -18.50 26.81 -9.71
N PRO A 79 -19.57 26.97 -10.52
CA PRO A 79 -19.70 28.12 -11.39
C PRO A 79 -19.62 29.42 -10.57
N SER A 80 -18.62 30.24 -10.88
CA SER A 80 -18.54 31.64 -10.48
C SER A 80 -18.55 32.43 -11.76
N ALA A 81 -19.61 33.21 -12.02
CA ALA A 81 -19.63 34.10 -13.18
C ALA A 81 -18.49 35.11 -13.00
N GLY A 82 -17.54 35.11 -13.93
CA GLY A 82 -16.66 36.26 -14.11
C GLY A 82 -17.53 37.45 -14.47
N HIS A 83 -17.36 38.55 -13.76
CA HIS A 83 -18.02 39.80 -14.11
C HIS A 83 -17.51 40.34 -15.45
#